data_AF-A0A415LS08-F1
#
_entry.id   AF-A0A415LS08-F1
#
_cell.length_a   1.000
_cell.length_b   1.000
_cell.length_c   1.000
_cell.angle_alpha   90.00
_cell.angle_beta   90.00
_cell.angle_gamma   90.00
#
_symmetry.space_group_name_H-M   'P 1'
#
loop_
_entity.id
_entity.type
_entity.pdbx_description
1 polymer ?
#
loop_
_entity_poly.entity_id
_entity_poly.type
_entity_poly.pdbx_seq_one_letter_code
_entity_poly.pdbx_strand_id
1 'polypeptide(L)'
;MKTKKIKRPVCYFVGLLTFGLILYSCLQDETDLDSQETTGKVIKGKNRELSIDVARSWYEARQTPVVTTRSVVTHFELMTKLHWKKGYENRKGKFEVVEVPLLTRGGAVLMDRETMEKYKDTERGKIRNISRMVIIKNLETGEIINFVMHIVGTYDYLMKAKHFEDNSYLYRAPDLSGSVYFYEPEGGLVNGWQYKDGKIVATISQGTEKGLEMQANADTRSESSECHYESVFVEYDECTPFIYEDPEYGIGFGIECRTRTKYETKLVCNNIYYDKDGNAHTWFPPEVDGGGGVGGGYQPVAPKAKAIFRNSNMTDNSWKTIENLLNKMTKTKIGEALYHKLQEALKGKTLIIQFISDNMNSNFDPGLGGIKMRMDITSSALLHEMVHALQSYTEQETWNATQLNREFEAHLIQQIYINSLEASERTWWYEKSKNDSRWNATRLLVRYIDEFGNLRPGITAGKLQKIIPKIISDFRDVGYDNIDYPWLNSRKGLDNFNNLRSLYQ
;
A
#
# COMPACT_ATOMS: atom_id res chain seq x y z
N MET A 1 48.07 42.75 -49.77
CA MET A 1 47.14 41.72 -49.25
C MET A 1 47.84 40.36 -49.23
N LYS A 2 48.15 39.82 -48.04
CA LYS A 2 48.65 38.44 -47.89
C LYS A 2 47.57 37.60 -47.20
N THR A 3 46.79 36.85 -47.96
CA THR A 3 45.82 35.87 -47.45
C THR A 3 46.56 34.67 -46.87
N LYS A 4 46.61 34.57 -45.54
CA LYS A 4 47.09 33.36 -44.84
C LYS A 4 46.09 32.23 -45.05
N LYS A 5 46.46 31.24 -45.87
CA LYS A 5 45.82 29.92 -45.92
C LYS A 5 46.02 29.25 -44.56
N ILE A 6 45.00 29.28 -43.70
CA ILE A 6 44.96 28.44 -42.50
C ILE A 6 44.92 26.99 -42.98
N LYS A 7 45.92 26.22 -42.54
CA LYS A 7 46.14 24.84 -42.98
C LYS A 7 44.93 23.99 -42.59
N ARG A 8 44.30 23.37 -43.60
CA ARG A 8 43.21 22.37 -43.46
C ARG A 8 43.38 21.29 -42.37
N PRO A 9 44.57 20.86 -41.91
CA PRO A 9 44.68 19.84 -40.86
C PRO A 9 44.19 20.30 -39.49
N VAL A 10 44.24 21.60 -39.17
CA VAL A 10 43.90 22.11 -37.82
C VAL A 10 42.40 22.04 -37.56
N CYS A 11 41.56 22.24 -38.59
CA CYS A 11 40.10 22.09 -38.45
C CYS A 11 39.68 20.63 -38.21
N TYR A 12 40.39 19.65 -38.79
CA TYR A 12 40.11 18.23 -38.54
C TYR A 12 40.46 17.83 -37.12
N PHE A 13 41.58 18.33 -36.56
CA PHE A 13 41.95 18.05 -35.16
C PHE A 13 40.98 18.65 -34.15
N VAL A 14 40.49 19.87 -34.38
CA VAL A 14 39.47 20.49 -33.51
C VAL A 14 38.15 19.71 -33.60
N GLY A 15 37.74 19.31 -34.80
CA GLY A 15 36.54 18.49 -35.01
C GLY A 15 36.63 17.12 -34.31
N LEU A 16 37.79 16.47 -34.36
CA LEU A 16 38.05 15.18 -33.70
C LEU A 16 38.07 15.31 -32.17
N LEU A 17 38.58 16.43 -31.64
CA LEU A 17 38.57 16.73 -30.21
C LEU A 17 37.16 17.01 -29.69
N THR A 18 36.34 17.75 -30.46
CA THR A 18 34.93 17.96 -30.11
C THR A 18 34.12 16.68 -30.20
N PHE A 19 34.38 15.82 -31.18
CA PHE A 19 33.71 14.52 -31.30
C PHE A 19 34.16 13.56 -30.20
N GLY A 20 35.44 13.58 -29.83
CA GLY A 20 35.99 12.84 -28.69
C GLY A 20 35.41 13.30 -27.35
N LEU A 21 35.12 14.59 -27.16
CA LEU A 21 34.45 15.10 -25.97
C LEU A 21 32.96 14.71 -25.91
N ILE A 22 32.26 14.69 -27.05
CA ILE A 22 30.88 14.19 -27.13
C ILE A 22 30.84 12.69 -26.84
N LEU A 23 31.75 11.91 -27.43
CA LEU A 23 31.89 10.48 -27.14
C LEU A 23 32.28 10.24 -25.68
N TYR A 24 33.17 11.04 -25.10
CA TYR A 24 33.52 10.95 -23.69
C TYR A 24 32.33 11.28 -22.78
N SER A 25 31.49 12.27 -23.12
CA SER A 25 30.26 12.53 -22.36
C SER A 25 29.24 11.40 -22.47
N CYS A 26 29.10 10.76 -23.65
CA CYS A 26 28.24 9.59 -23.81
C CYS A 26 28.80 8.35 -23.08
N LEU A 27 30.12 8.17 -23.09
CA LEU A 27 30.81 7.11 -22.34
C LEU A 27 30.80 7.35 -20.83
N GLN A 28 30.68 8.60 -20.37
CA GLN A 28 30.52 8.91 -18.95
C GLN A 28 29.08 8.65 -18.49
N ASP A 29 28.08 8.86 -19.36
CA ASP A 29 26.71 8.40 -19.14
C ASP A 29 26.59 6.87 -19.16
N GLU A 30 27.37 6.16 -19.98
CA GLU A 30 27.43 4.68 -20.02
C GLU A 30 28.33 4.05 -18.94
N THR A 31 29.37 4.71 -18.44
CA THR A 31 30.19 4.14 -17.35
C THR A 31 29.54 4.34 -15.97
N ASP A 32 28.63 5.30 -15.81
CA ASP A 32 27.71 5.39 -14.67
C ASP A 32 26.56 4.35 -14.72
N LEU A 33 26.42 3.60 -15.82
CA LEU A 33 25.41 2.52 -15.95
C LEU A 33 25.84 1.21 -15.25
N ASP A 34 27.13 0.95 -15.06
CA ASP A 34 27.65 -0.34 -14.57
C ASP A 34 28.45 -0.30 -13.25
N SER A 35 28.57 0.86 -12.59
CA SER A 35 29.25 0.92 -11.29
C SER A 35 28.36 0.37 -10.16
N GLN A 36 28.48 -0.94 -9.92
CA GLN A 36 28.03 -1.61 -8.69
C GLN A 36 28.58 -0.98 -7.39
N GLU A 37 29.52 -0.02 -7.48
CA GLU A 37 30.13 0.69 -6.36
C GLU A 37 29.27 1.80 -5.72
N THR A 38 28.12 2.17 -6.29
CA THR A 38 27.26 3.24 -5.72
C THR A 38 26.07 2.74 -4.90
N THR A 39 25.92 1.42 -4.71
CA THR A 39 24.74 0.77 -4.11
C THR A 39 24.31 1.28 -2.73
N GLY A 40 25.19 1.98 -1.99
CA GLY A 40 24.89 2.54 -0.66
C GLY A 40 24.63 4.06 -0.57
N LYS A 41 24.91 4.86 -1.61
CA LYS A 41 24.85 6.33 -1.52
C LYS A 41 23.59 6.92 -2.16
N VAL A 42 23.02 7.94 -1.53
CA VAL A 42 21.91 8.72 -2.10
C VAL A 42 22.43 9.62 -3.19
N ILE A 43 21.83 9.54 -4.38
CA ILE A 43 22.12 10.44 -5.50
C ILE A 43 21.02 11.51 -5.51
N LYS A 44 21.41 12.77 -5.27
CA LYS A 44 20.50 13.93 -5.27
C LYS A 44 20.30 14.43 -6.71
N GLY A 45 19.04 14.59 -7.11
CA GLY A 45 18.64 14.93 -8.47
C GLY A 45 18.91 13.79 -9.47
N LYS A 46 18.28 13.85 -10.65
CA LYS A 46 18.44 12.91 -11.77
C LYS A 46 17.73 11.55 -11.58
N ASN A 47 16.45 11.55 -11.24
CA ASN A 47 15.65 10.35 -11.46
C ASN A 47 15.56 10.07 -12.97
N ARG A 48 15.65 8.80 -13.36
CA ARG A 48 15.63 8.33 -14.76
C ARG A 48 14.19 8.21 -15.26
N GLU A 49 13.30 7.68 -14.41
CA GLU A 49 11.92 7.38 -14.79
C GLU A 49 10.90 8.17 -13.98
N LEU A 50 11.16 8.45 -12.71
CA LEU A 50 10.25 9.16 -11.82
C LEU A 50 10.68 10.63 -11.61
N SER A 51 10.52 11.47 -12.63
CA SER A 51 10.71 12.93 -12.48
C SER A 51 9.58 13.57 -11.67
N ILE A 52 9.77 14.82 -11.20
CA ILE A 52 8.71 15.58 -10.51
C ILE A 52 7.43 15.66 -11.34
N ASP A 53 7.53 15.92 -12.65
CA ASP A 53 6.36 16.04 -13.54
C ASP A 53 5.65 14.70 -13.76
N VAL A 54 6.42 13.60 -13.85
CA VAL A 54 5.87 12.24 -13.94
C VAL A 54 5.15 11.88 -12.65
N ALA A 55 5.78 12.12 -11.50
CA ALA A 55 5.18 11.87 -10.19
C ALA A 55 3.90 12.70 -9.97
N ARG A 56 3.91 13.96 -10.41
CA ARG A 56 2.74 14.84 -10.37
C ARG A 56 1.59 14.31 -11.20
N SER A 57 1.86 13.96 -12.45
CA SER A 57 0.84 13.43 -13.36
C SER A 57 0.27 12.11 -12.84
N TRP A 58 1.13 11.24 -12.31
CA TRP A 58 0.72 9.97 -11.70
C TRP A 58 -0.18 10.17 -10.48
N TYR A 59 0.16 11.13 -9.61
CA TYR A 59 -0.57 11.45 -8.39
C TYR A 59 -1.93 12.10 -8.70
N GLU A 60 -1.96 13.15 -9.52
CA GLU A 60 -3.19 13.88 -9.86
C GLU A 60 -4.20 13.02 -10.63
N ALA A 61 -3.74 11.97 -11.33
CA ALA A 61 -4.63 11.00 -12.01
C ALA A 61 -5.31 10.02 -11.06
N ARG A 62 -4.81 9.86 -9.82
CA ARG A 62 -5.25 8.81 -8.88
C ARG A 62 -5.81 9.36 -7.57
N GLN A 63 -5.42 10.57 -7.19
CA GLN A 63 -5.63 11.11 -5.87
C GLN A 63 -6.18 12.54 -5.93
N THR A 64 -6.89 12.92 -4.87
CA THR A 64 -7.37 14.30 -4.73
C THR A 64 -6.20 15.24 -4.40
N PRO A 65 -6.20 16.50 -4.87
CA PRO A 65 -5.08 17.43 -4.70
C PRO A 65 -4.85 17.92 -3.26
N VAL A 66 -5.72 17.54 -2.33
CA VAL A 66 -5.64 17.87 -0.90
C VAL A 66 -5.50 16.59 -0.11
N VAL A 67 -4.49 16.54 0.74
CA VAL A 67 -4.14 15.39 1.58
C VAL A 67 -4.55 15.71 3.01
N THR A 68 -5.22 14.78 3.68
CA THR A 68 -5.52 14.88 5.11
C THR A 68 -4.59 13.96 5.88
N THR A 69 -3.85 14.45 6.87
CA THR A 69 -3.39 13.57 7.95
C THR A 69 -4.46 13.52 9.04
N ARG A 70 -4.86 12.33 9.48
CA ARG A 70 -6.01 12.09 10.33
C ARG A 70 -5.62 11.30 11.57
N SER A 71 -5.80 11.89 12.74
CA SER A 71 -5.74 11.11 13.98
C SER A 71 -7.02 10.29 14.12
N VAL A 72 -6.90 8.96 14.16
CA VAL A 72 -8.02 8.05 14.40
C VAL A 72 -8.61 8.23 15.81
N VAL A 73 -7.78 8.63 16.78
CA VAL A 73 -8.21 8.79 18.19
C VAL A 73 -8.90 10.13 18.40
N THR A 74 -8.38 11.22 17.84
CA THR A 74 -8.88 12.58 18.12
C THR A 74 -9.71 13.19 17.00
N HIS A 75 -9.97 12.44 15.93
CA HIS A 75 -10.68 12.89 14.72
C HIS A 75 -10.12 14.19 14.15
N PHE A 76 -8.83 14.47 14.41
CA PHE A 76 -8.15 15.67 13.95
C PHE A 76 -7.74 15.47 12.50
N GLU A 77 -8.13 16.40 11.62
CA GLU A 77 -7.73 16.39 10.22
C GLU A 77 -6.83 17.60 9.91
N LEU A 78 -5.59 17.34 9.51
CA LEU A 78 -4.70 18.37 9.01
C LEU A 78 -4.76 18.39 7.48
N MET A 79 -5.46 19.38 6.94
CA MET A 79 -5.55 19.62 5.51
C MET A 79 -4.22 20.16 4.98
N THR A 80 -3.64 19.48 3.99
CA THR A 80 -2.36 19.85 3.39
C THR A 80 -2.43 19.92 1.87
N LYS A 81 -1.68 20.87 1.29
CA LYS A 81 -1.53 21.03 -0.15
C LYS A 81 -0.09 20.74 -0.57
N LEU A 82 0.09 20.02 -1.66
CA LEU A 82 1.42 19.72 -2.20
C LEU A 82 2.04 20.95 -2.86
N HIS A 83 3.28 21.27 -2.51
CA HIS A 83 4.06 22.35 -3.12
C HIS A 83 5.04 21.80 -4.16
N TRP A 84 4.51 21.33 -5.30
CA TRP A 84 5.27 20.71 -6.40
C TRP A 84 6.52 21.50 -6.84
N LYS A 85 6.45 22.84 -6.87
CA LYS A 85 7.60 23.70 -7.23
C LYS A 85 8.81 23.57 -6.31
N LYS A 86 8.62 23.08 -5.07
CA LYS A 86 9.69 22.82 -4.10
C LYS A 86 9.98 21.32 -3.94
N GLY A 87 9.38 20.48 -4.78
CA GLY A 87 9.69 19.06 -4.82
C GLY A 87 11.12 18.83 -5.28
N TYR A 88 11.70 17.71 -4.86
CA TYR A 88 13.03 17.30 -5.30
C TYR A 88 13.10 15.79 -5.46
N GLU A 89 14.10 15.37 -6.23
CA GLU A 89 14.30 13.99 -6.68
C GLU A 89 15.52 13.41 -5.98
N ASN A 90 15.42 12.15 -5.55
CA ASN A 90 16.54 11.37 -5.07
C ASN A 90 16.40 9.92 -5.53
N ARG A 91 17.52 9.26 -5.77
CA ARG A 91 17.54 7.80 -6.03
C ARG A 91 18.57 7.10 -5.16
N LYS A 92 18.30 5.83 -4.84
CA LYS A 92 19.21 4.94 -4.12
C LYS A 92 18.87 3.48 -4.47
N GLY A 93 19.87 2.73 -4.92
CA GLY A 93 19.66 1.34 -5.36
C GLY A 93 18.58 1.26 -6.45
N LYS A 94 17.59 0.39 -6.25
CA LYS A 94 16.46 0.17 -7.17
C LYS A 94 15.30 1.16 -7.03
N PHE A 95 15.45 2.18 -6.18
CA PHE A 95 14.36 3.10 -5.88
C PHE A 95 14.64 4.52 -6.37
N GLU A 96 13.63 5.10 -7.00
CA GLU A 96 13.56 6.52 -7.32
C GLU A 96 12.46 7.17 -6.50
N VAL A 97 12.77 8.33 -5.91
CA VAL A 97 11.89 9.00 -4.95
C VAL A 97 11.73 10.46 -5.35
N VAL A 98 10.49 10.92 -5.35
CA VAL A 98 10.12 12.34 -5.42
C VAL A 98 9.52 12.71 -4.07
N GLU A 99 10.14 13.69 -3.40
CA GLU A 99 9.64 14.22 -2.13
C GLU A 99 9.10 15.63 -2.35
N VAL A 100 7.83 15.85 -2.00
CA VAL A 100 7.12 17.12 -2.23
C VAL A 100 6.71 17.73 -0.90
N PRO A 101 7.17 18.96 -0.56
CA PRO A 101 6.77 19.62 0.67
C PRO A 101 5.25 19.81 0.79
N LEU A 102 4.74 19.57 1.99
CA LEU A 102 3.33 19.80 2.33
C LEU A 102 3.14 21.18 2.95
N LEU A 103 2.20 21.94 2.41
CA LEU A 103 1.72 23.19 3.00
C LEU A 103 0.54 22.86 3.91
N THR A 104 0.76 22.94 5.21
CA THR A 104 -0.27 22.68 6.22
C THR A 104 -1.16 23.91 6.38
N ARG A 105 -2.48 23.71 6.34
CA ARG A 105 -3.42 24.79 6.70
C ARG A 105 -3.17 25.18 8.16
N GLY A 106 -2.98 26.48 8.40
CA GLY A 106 -2.70 26.99 9.75
C GLY A 106 -1.27 26.76 10.26
N GLY A 107 -0.31 26.40 9.39
CA GLY A 107 1.10 26.32 9.77
C GLY A 107 1.42 25.28 10.84
N ALA A 108 0.68 24.17 10.86
CA ALA A 108 0.72 23.21 11.95
C ALA A 108 2.13 22.64 12.23
N VAL A 109 2.45 22.50 13.51
CA VAL A 109 3.71 21.95 14.02
C VAL A 109 3.43 20.84 15.03
N LEU A 110 4.05 19.69 14.80
CA LEU A 110 4.09 18.53 15.68
C LEU A 110 5.29 18.66 16.61
N MET A 111 5.11 18.37 17.89
CA MET A 111 6.15 18.40 18.92
C MET A 111 5.99 17.19 19.83
N ASP A 112 7.09 16.62 20.30
CA ASP A 112 7.01 15.71 21.44
C ASP A 112 6.69 16.48 22.74
N ARG A 113 6.25 15.76 23.77
CA ARG A 113 5.85 16.33 25.05
C ARG A 113 6.97 17.15 25.70
N GLU A 114 8.19 16.64 25.69
CA GLU A 114 9.34 17.30 26.28
C GLU A 114 9.64 18.63 25.59
N THR A 115 9.53 18.68 24.27
CA THR A 115 9.73 19.89 23.47
C THR A 115 8.68 20.92 23.81
N MET A 116 7.40 20.52 23.89
CA MET A 116 6.30 21.40 24.30
C MET A 116 6.53 21.99 25.70
N GLU A 117 6.96 21.16 26.66
CA GLU A 117 7.20 21.59 28.04
C GLU A 117 8.42 22.53 28.17
N LYS A 118 9.43 22.38 27.31
CA LYS A 118 10.72 23.10 27.43
C LYS A 118 10.81 24.38 26.62
N TYR A 119 10.17 24.45 25.45
CA TYR A 119 10.43 25.55 24.52
C TYR A 119 9.88 26.88 25.04
N LYS A 120 10.62 27.96 24.78
CA LYS A 120 10.16 29.32 25.06
C LYS A 120 9.60 29.96 23.80
N ASP A 121 8.67 30.91 23.94
CA ASP A 121 8.10 31.64 22.79
C ASP A 121 9.18 32.26 21.88
N THR A 122 10.28 32.75 22.47
CA THR A 122 11.43 33.29 21.73
C THR A 122 12.14 32.26 20.84
N GLU A 123 11.93 30.96 21.08
CA GLU A 123 12.54 29.84 20.36
C GLU A 123 11.57 29.19 19.37
N ARG A 124 10.31 29.65 19.29
CA ARG A 124 9.25 29.05 18.47
C ARG A 124 9.62 28.89 17.01
N GLY A 125 10.39 29.83 16.44
CA GLY A 125 10.88 29.78 15.05
C GLY A 125 11.89 28.65 14.77
N LYS A 126 12.49 28.07 15.81
CA LYS A 126 13.36 26.89 15.70
C LYS A 126 12.58 25.58 15.75
N ILE A 127 11.36 25.60 16.29
CA ILE A 127 10.50 24.41 16.37
C ILE A 127 9.81 24.22 15.02
N ARG A 128 10.32 23.27 14.24
CA ARG A 128 9.90 22.99 12.87
C ARG A 128 9.86 21.49 12.60
N ASN A 129 9.01 21.08 11.67
CA ASN A 129 8.96 19.71 11.16
C ASN A 129 9.28 19.68 9.68
N ILE A 130 9.71 18.51 9.21
CA ILE A 130 9.71 18.20 7.79
C ILE A 130 8.43 17.43 7.50
N SER A 131 7.58 17.98 6.64
CA SER A 131 6.34 17.34 6.21
C SER A 131 6.36 17.22 4.69
N ARG A 132 6.42 15.99 4.16
CA ARG A 132 6.56 15.75 2.73
C ARG A 132 5.64 14.60 2.27
N MET A 133 5.01 14.76 1.11
CA MET A 133 4.50 13.63 0.35
C MET A 133 5.71 12.94 -0.29
N VAL A 134 5.84 11.64 -0.06
CA VAL A 134 6.86 10.80 -0.68
C VAL A 134 6.17 9.97 -1.75
N ILE A 135 6.65 10.06 -2.99
CA ILE A 135 6.25 9.20 -4.10
C ILE A 135 7.48 8.41 -4.50
N ILE A 136 7.41 7.10 -4.39
CA ILE A 136 8.54 6.20 -4.62
C ILE A 136 8.18 5.18 -5.68
N LYS A 137 9.10 4.99 -6.63
CA LYS A 137 9.03 3.97 -7.68
C LYS A 137 10.08 2.90 -7.44
N ASN A 138 9.68 1.65 -7.51
CA ASN A 138 10.58 0.52 -7.64
C ASN A 138 10.89 0.30 -9.13
N LEU A 139 12.16 0.41 -9.51
CA LEU A 139 12.61 0.28 -10.91
C LEU A 139 12.54 -1.17 -11.42
N GLU A 140 12.58 -2.18 -10.54
CA GLU A 140 12.50 -3.59 -10.94
C GLU A 140 11.06 -4.00 -11.24
N THR A 141 10.11 -3.58 -10.42
CA THR A 141 8.69 -3.98 -10.55
C THR A 141 7.85 -2.96 -11.30
N GLY A 142 8.34 -1.73 -11.45
CA GLY A 142 7.58 -0.59 -11.99
C GLY A 142 6.52 -0.03 -11.04
N GLU A 143 6.37 -0.61 -9.84
CA GLU A 143 5.37 -0.20 -8.85
C GLU A 143 5.67 1.20 -8.32
N ILE A 144 4.63 2.02 -8.21
CA ILE A 144 4.68 3.36 -7.62
C ILE A 144 3.72 3.40 -6.43
N ILE A 145 4.24 3.80 -5.26
CA ILE A 145 3.45 4.04 -4.05
C ILE A 145 3.68 5.46 -3.55
N ASN A 146 2.76 5.95 -2.72
CA ASN A 146 2.88 7.24 -2.08
C ASN A 146 2.38 7.23 -0.63
N PHE A 147 3.00 8.06 0.20
CA PHE A 147 2.67 8.21 1.63
C PHE A 147 3.15 9.57 2.14
N VAL A 148 2.60 10.01 3.27
CA VAL A 148 3.03 11.24 3.94
C VAL A 148 4.10 10.90 4.98
N MET A 149 5.20 11.65 4.98
CA MET A 149 6.27 11.55 5.96
C MET A 149 6.35 12.82 6.80
N HIS A 150 6.39 12.68 8.12
CA HIS A 150 6.70 13.74 9.08
C HIS A 150 7.97 13.43 9.85
N ILE A 151 8.93 14.35 9.88
CA ILE A 151 10.12 14.28 10.76
C ILE A 151 10.00 15.36 11.81
N VAL A 152 10.03 14.95 13.08
CA VAL A 152 9.90 15.77 14.27
C VAL A 152 11.19 15.63 15.07
N GLY A 153 11.98 16.69 15.22
CA GLY A 153 13.19 16.66 16.04
C GLY A 153 12.88 16.83 17.53
N THR A 154 13.69 16.25 18.40
CA THR A 154 13.63 16.59 19.84
C THR A 154 14.10 18.02 20.07
N TYR A 155 13.69 18.62 21.19
CA TYR A 155 14.10 19.97 21.59
C TYR A 155 15.62 20.19 21.48
N ASP A 156 16.42 19.32 22.13
CA ASP A 156 17.88 19.46 22.18
C ASP A 156 18.52 19.36 20.78
N TYR A 157 17.95 18.52 19.91
CA TYR A 157 18.40 18.41 18.52
C TYR A 157 18.04 19.67 17.73
N LEU A 158 16.79 20.13 17.79
CA LEU A 158 16.33 21.33 17.06
C LEU A 158 17.08 22.60 17.48
N MET A 159 17.52 22.70 18.75
CA MET A 159 18.32 23.82 19.21
C MET A 159 19.73 23.88 18.62
N LYS A 160 20.28 22.73 18.20
CA LYS A 160 21.66 22.59 17.70
C LYS A 160 21.72 22.36 16.18
N ALA A 161 20.65 21.81 15.59
CA ALA A 161 20.61 21.40 14.20
C ALA A 161 20.71 22.58 13.24
N LYS A 162 21.81 22.62 12.47
CA LYS A 162 22.01 23.62 11.41
C LYS A 162 21.29 23.25 10.12
N HIS A 163 21.24 21.95 9.81
CA HIS A 163 20.75 21.41 8.54
C HIS A 163 19.64 20.38 8.76
N PHE A 164 18.63 20.74 9.55
CA PHE A 164 17.52 19.83 9.81
C PHE A 164 16.83 19.39 8.51
N GLU A 165 16.65 20.33 7.58
CA GLU A 165 16.00 20.16 6.28
C GLU A 165 16.66 19.13 5.33
N ASP A 166 17.93 18.76 5.58
CA ASP A 166 18.66 17.77 4.78
C ASP A 166 18.14 16.34 4.99
N ASN A 167 17.49 16.06 6.13
CA ASN A 167 16.83 14.77 6.34
C ASN A 167 15.78 14.54 5.25
N SER A 168 15.75 13.37 4.63
CA SER A 168 14.89 13.03 3.47
C SER A 168 14.50 11.56 3.53
N TYR A 169 13.52 11.07 2.77
CA TYR A 169 13.12 9.65 2.87
C TYR A 169 14.31 8.67 2.77
N LEU A 170 15.27 8.95 1.89
CA LEU A 170 16.47 8.13 1.66
C LEU A 170 17.68 8.52 2.53
N TYR A 171 17.59 9.55 3.37
CA TYR A 171 18.71 10.05 4.17
C TYR A 171 18.30 10.52 5.59
N ARG A 172 19.08 10.12 6.59
CA ARG A 172 18.96 10.60 7.97
C ARG A 172 20.29 11.23 8.37
N ALA A 173 20.23 12.38 9.02
CA ALA A 173 21.41 13.01 9.59
C ALA A 173 22.02 12.09 10.66
N PRO A 174 23.36 11.93 10.72
CA PRO A 174 24.01 11.05 11.70
C PRO A 174 23.77 11.44 13.15
N ASP A 175 23.36 12.67 13.41
CA ASP A 175 23.06 13.23 14.73
C ASP A 175 21.54 13.38 14.97
N LEU A 176 20.70 12.88 14.06
CA LEU A 176 19.24 13.00 14.18
C LEU A 176 18.77 12.38 15.49
N SER A 177 18.12 13.21 16.32
CA SER A 177 17.34 12.74 17.45
C SER A 177 15.92 13.29 17.33
N GLY A 178 14.93 12.40 17.37
CA GLY A 178 13.55 12.75 17.07
C GLY A 178 12.72 11.56 16.60
N SER A 179 11.55 11.83 16.04
CA SER A 179 10.63 10.82 15.52
C SER A 179 10.35 11.03 14.04
N VAL A 180 10.27 9.93 13.28
CA VAL A 180 9.81 9.92 11.90
C VAL A 180 8.51 9.15 11.84
N TYR A 181 7.47 9.76 11.31
CA TYR A 181 6.14 9.17 11.17
C TYR A 181 5.78 9.03 9.70
N PHE A 182 5.10 7.93 9.36
CA PHE A 182 4.55 7.69 8.05
C PHE A 182 3.05 7.48 8.11
N TYR A 183 2.32 8.22 7.28
CA TYR A 183 0.87 8.19 7.20
C TYR A 183 0.42 7.83 5.79
N GLU A 184 -0.73 7.19 5.68
CA GLU A 184 -1.45 7.09 4.42
C GLU A 184 -1.81 8.50 3.91
N PRO A 185 -1.92 8.72 2.59
CA PRO A 185 -2.42 9.99 2.04
C PRO A 185 -3.80 10.41 2.58
N GLU A 186 -4.62 9.43 2.97
CA GLU A 186 -5.95 9.61 3.56
C GLU A 186 -5.89 9.85 5.08
N GLY A 187 -4.73 9.60 5.69
CA GLY A 187 -4.34 10.17 6.96
C GLY A 187 -4.12 9.22 8.12
N GLY A 188 -4.37 7.91 7.97
CA GLY A 188 -4.06 6.93 9.01
C GLY A 188 -2.56 6.79 9.24
N LEU A 189 -2.11 6.72 10.51
CA LEU A 189 -0.72 6.40 10.82
C LEU A 189 -0.45 4.94 10.44
N VAL A 190 0.56 4.73 9.59
CA VAL A 190 0.98 3.39 9.17
C VAL A 190 2.04 2.85 10.11
N ASN A 191 3.14 3.58 10.27
CA ASN A 191 4.23 3.24 11.17
C ASN A 191 5.10 4.47 11.44
N GLY A 192 6.02 4.36 12.39
CA GLY A 192 7.07 5.35 12.62
C GLY A 192 8.25 4.79 13.39
N TRP A 193 9.27 5.63 13.57
CA TRP A 193 10.55 5.28 14.17
C TRP A 193 11.07 6.42 15.03
N GLN A 194 11.52 6.10 16.24
CA GLN A 194 12.28 7.03 17.06
C GLN A 194 13.77 6.89 16.77
N TYR A 195 14.44 8.03 16.65
CA TYR A 195 15.88 8.16 16.41
C TYR A 195 16.56 8.82 17.61
N LYS A 196 17.77 8.32 17.91
CA LYS A 196 18.73 8.94 18.82
C LYS A 196 20.11 8.84 18.19
N ASP A 197 20.79 9.97 18.04
CA ASP A 197 22.11 10.06 17.42
C ASP A 197 22.18 9.30 16.08
N GLY A 198 21.18 9.52 15.22
CA GLY A 198 21.06 8.91 13.89
C GLY A 198 20.65 7.44 13.88
N LYS A 199 20.47 6.80 15.05
CA LYS A 199 20.13 5.38 15.20
C LYS A 199 18.69 5.18 15.66
N ILE A 200 18.04 4.12 15.20
CA ILE A 200 16.66 3.80 15.55
C ILE A 200 16.58 3.16 16.94
N VAL A 201 15.87 3.79 17.87
CA VAL A 201 15.77 3.29 19.25
C VAL A 201 14.40 2.69 19.59
N ALA A 202 13.36 3.00 18.81
CA ALA A 202 12.02 2.45 19.02
C ALA A 202 11.19 2.45 17.72
N THR A 203 10.16 1.61 17.69
CA THR A 203 9.08 1.68 16.69
C THR A 203 7.89 2.47 17.22
N ILE A 204 7.14 3.06 16.31
CA ILE A 204 5.94 3.84 16.61
C ILE A 204 4.76 3.24 15.83
N SER A 205 3.65 3.02 16.52
CA SER A 205 2.38 2.62 15.94
C SER A 205 1.23 3.46 16.51
N GLN A 206 0.03 3.29 15.96
CA GLN A 206 -1.13 4.06 16.39
C GLN A 206 -1.53 3.65 17.82
N GLY A 207 -1.65 4.63 18.72
CA GLY A 207 -2.15 4.38 20.07
C GLY A 207 -3.68 4.19 20.10
N THR A 208 -4.19 3.51 21.13
CA THR A 208 -5.64 3.34 21.36
C THR A 208 -6.05 3.93 22.70
N GLU A 209 -7.28 4.43 22.81
CA GLU A 209 -7.85 5.01 24.04
C GLU A 209 -7.86 3.99 25.19
N LYS A 210 -8.29 2.74 24.91
CA LYS A 210 -8.21 1.61 25.84
C LYS A 210 -6.78 1.30 26.29
N GLY A 211 -5.81 1.51 25.41
CA GLY A 211 -4.39 1.35 25.70
C GLY A 211 -3.87 2.32 26.76
N LEU A 212 -4.29 3.58 26.68
CA LEU A 212 -3.96 4.61 27.69
C LEU A 212 -4.56 4.28 29.05
N GLU A 213 -5.83 3.87 29.10
CA GLU A 213 -6.48 3.45 30.34
C GLU A 213 -5.75 2.27 30.98
N MET A 214 -5.29 1.31 30.17
CA MET A 214 -4.50 0.19 30.65
C MET A 214 -3.13 0.61 31.20
N GLN A 215 -2.44 1.58 30.58
CA GLN A 215 -1.16 2.08 31.09
C GLN A 215 -1.32 2.88 32.39
N ALA A 216 -2.33 3.75 32.46
CA ALA A 216 -2.63 4.52 33.68
C ALA A 216 -2.94 3.61 34.88
N ASN A 217 -3.51 2.43 34.63
CA ASN A 217 -3.74 1.41 35.65
C ASN A 217 -2.49 0.56 35.95
N ALA A 218 -1.59 0.37 34.98
CA ALA A 218 -0.37 -0.44 35.09
C ALA A 218 0.79 0.27 35.82
N ASP A 219 0.82 1.60 35.88
CA ASP A 219 1.80 2.40 36.64
C ASP A 219 1.80 2.09 38.16
N THR A 220 0.86 1.25 38.64
CA THR A 220 0.85 0.76 40.02
C THR A 220 1.61 -0.54 40.24
N ARG A 221 1.97 -1.34 39.21
CA ARG A 221 2.72 -2.61 39.35
C ARG A 221 3.46 -3.03 38.06
N SER A 222 4.80 -2.91 38.05
CA SER A 222 5.82 -3.69 37.29
C SER A 222 6.75 -2.90 36.35
N GLU A 223 8.06 -3.06 36.55
CA GLU A 223 9.15 -2.77 35.60
C GLU A 223 9.18 -3.83 34.48
N SER A 224 8.36 -3.73 33.43
CA SER A 224 8.62 -4.48 32.17
C SER A 224 7.73 -4.09 30.97
N SER A 225 7.32 -2.83 30.80
CA SER A 225 6.59 -2.49 29.58
C SER A 225 7.61 -2.17 28.47
N GLU A 226 7.92 -3.18 27.65
CA GLU A 226 8.71 -3.04 26.41
C GLU A 226 8.07 -2.06 25.41
N CYS A 227 6.79 -1.70 25.63
CA CYS A 227 6.09 -0.63 24.93
C CYS A 227 5.37 0.30 25.92
N HIS A 228 5.34 1.59 25.62
CA HIS A 228 4.65 2.63 26.38
C HIS A 228 3.91 3.60 25.45
N TYR A 229 2.85 4.25 25.92
CA TYR A 229 2.16 5.27 25.15
C TYR A 229 2.84 6.63 25.34
N GLU A 230 3.02 7.35 24.23
CA GLU A 230 3.50 8.73 24.20
C GLU A 230 2.46 9.64 23.57
N SER A 231 2.48 10.91 23.98
CA SER A 231 1.63 11.96 23.41
C SER A 231 2.44 12.88 22.51
N VAL A 232 2.00 13.01 21.26
CA VAL A 232 2.49 13.98 20.29
C VAL A 232 1.57 15.20 20.33
N PHE A 233 2.14 16.37 20.54
CA PHE A 233 1.42 17.63 20.55
C PHE A 233 1.35 18.21 19.15
N VAL A 234 0.18 18.68 18.73
CA VAL A 234 -0.03 19.35 17.46
C VAL A 234 -0.56 20.75 17.72
N GLU A 235 0.20 21.76 17.32
CA GLU A 235 -0.17 23.17 17.37
C GLU A 235 -0.51 23.64 15.95
N TYR A 236 -1.63 24.35 15.77
CA TYR A 236 -2.07 24.86 14.46
C TYR A 236 -2.92 26.12 14.58
N ASP A 237 -2.90 26.99 13.57
CA ASP A 237 -3.76 28.17 13.53
C ASP A 237 -5.10 27.89 12.85
N GLU A 238 -6.18 28.20 13.56
CA GLU A 238 -7.54 28.19 13.05
C GLU A 238 -7.95 29.61 12.66
N CYS A 239 -7.97 29.87 11.35
CA CYS A 239 -8.34 31.18 10.79
C CYS A 239 -9.80 31.19 10.32
N THR A 240 -10.62 32.04 10.93
CA THR A 240 -12.02 32.24 10.59
C THR A 240 -12.20 33.58 9.89
N PRO A 241 -12.70 33.59 8.64
CA PRO A 241 -13.06 34.84 7.99
C PRO A 241 -14.33 35.42 8.63
N PHE A 242 -14.35 36.73 8.84
CA PHE A 242 -15.52 37.43 9.31
C PHE A 242 -15.79 38.66 8.46
N ILE A 243 -17.05 39.06 8.42
CA ILE A 243 -17.51 40.26 7.72
C ILE A 243 -17.87 41.28 8.79
N TYR A 244 -17.41 42.51 8.61
CA TYR A 244 -17.78 43.63 9.48
C TYR A 244 -18.21 44.81 8.61
N GLU A 245 -19.05 45.68 9.16
CA GLU A 245 -19.51 46.87 8.45
C GLU A 245 -18.79 48.08 9.03
N ASP A 246 -17.97 48.72 8.20
CA ASP A 246 -17.27 49.95 8.53
C ASP A 246 -18.17 51.15 8.21
N PRO A 247 -18.45 52.06 9.17
CA PRO A 247 -19.34 53.20 8.95
C PRO A 247 -18.86 54.20 7.90
N GLU A 248 -17.56 54.24 7.59
CA GLU A 248 -16.94 55.19 6.66
C GLU A 248 -16.65 54.54 5.29
N TYR A 249 -16.34 53.24 5.27
CA TYR A 249 -15.90 52.52 4.06
C TYR A 249 -16.83 51.36 3.61
N GLY A 250 -17.88 51.05 4.36
CA GLY A 250 -18.85 49.99 4.04
C GLY A 250 -18.40 48.59 4.46
N ILE A 251 -18.87 47.54 3.77
CA ILE A 251 -18.61 46.14 4.14
C ILE A 251 -17.12 45.79 3.98
N GLY A 252 -16.47 45.47 5.10
CA GLY A 252 -15.10 44.99 5.20
C GLY A 252 -15.01 43.48 5.47
N PHE A 253 -13.87 42.90 5.10
CA PHE A 253 -13.55 41.49 5.35
C PHE A 253 -12.33 41.41 6.26
N GLY A 254 -12.44 40.63 7.34
CA GLY A 254 -11.37 40.35 8.28
C GLY A 254 -11.09 38.85 8.37
N ILE A 255 -9.91 38.49 8.86
CA ILE A 255 -9.55 37.11 9.19
C ILE A 255 -9.03 37.13 10.62
N GLU A 256 -9.67 36.40 11.51
CA GLU A 256 -9.17 36.17 12.87
C GLU A 256 -8.54 34.78 12.92
N CYS A 257 -7.25 34.70 13.26
CA CYS A 257 -6.55 33.44 13.47
C CYS A 257 -6.33 33.20 14.96
N ARG A 258 -6.66 32.01 15.44
CA ARG A 258 -6.38 31.57 16.80
C ARG A 258 -5.55 30.30 16.80
N THR A 259 -4.49 30.28 17.58
CA THR A 259 -3.69 29.07 17.78
C THR A 259 -4.48 28.06 18.61
N ARG A 260 -4.56 26.84 18.09
CA ARG A 260 -5.23 25.69 18.66
C ARG A 260 -4.21 24.59 18.90
N THR A 261 -4.50 23.75 19.88
CA THR A 261 -3.60 22.68 20.30
C THR A 261 -4.38 21.38 20.49
N LYS A 262 -3.77 20.25 20.10
CA LYS A 262 -4.31 18.90 20.29
C LYS A 262 -3.21 17.92 20.64
N TYR A 263 -3.59 16.86 21.35
CA TYR A 263 -2.72 15.72 21.63
C TYR A 263 -3.10 14.53 20.75
N GLU A 264 -2.11 13.81 20.25
CA GLU A 264 -2.27 12.52 19.59
C GLU A 264 -1.51 11.45 20.36
N THR A 265 -2.17 10.33 20.60
CA THR A 265 -1.56 9.20 21.29
C THR A 265 -0.90 8.25 20.32
N LYS A 266 0.34 7.85 20.63
CA LYS A 266 1.13 6.89 19.87
C LYS A 266 1.62 5.79 20.81
N LEU A 267 1.71 4.56 20.30
CA LEU A 267 2.33 3.45 21.01
C LEU A 267 3.79 3.34 20.56
N VAL A 268 4.72 3.45 21.50
CA VAL A 268 6.16 3.37 21.27
C VAL A 268 6.69 2.07 21.85
N CYS A 269 7.47 1.32 21.09
CA CYS A 269 8.02 0.03 21.51
C CYS A 269 9.55 0.00 21.34
N ASN A 270 10.28 -0.33 22.40
CA ASN A 270 11.74 -0.28 22.45
C ASN A 270 12.43 -1.59 21.99
N ASN A 271 11.68 -2.50 21.38
CA ASN A 271 12.15 -3.83 20.96
C ASN A 271 12.85 -3.81 19.60
N ILE A 272 13.92 -3.02 19.49
CA ILE A 272 14.77 -2.95 18.31
C ILE A 272 15.98 -3.86 18.48
N TYR A 273 16.25 -4.73 17.50
CA TYR A 273 17.55 -5.35 17.32
C TYR A 273 18.18 -4.92 16.00
N TYR A 274 19.50 -4.99 15.90
CA TYR A 274 20.23 -4.60 14.71
C TYR A 274 20.79 -5.84 14.02
N ASP A 275 20.65 -5.92 12.70
CA ASP A 275 21.37 -6.93 11.93
C ASP A 275 22.86 -6.59 11.79
N LYS A 276 23.62 -7.52 11.20
CA LYS A 276 25.06 -7.38 10.94
C LYS A 276 25.41 -6.20 10.03
N ASP A 277 24.44 -5.70 9.26
CA ASP A 277 24.58 -4.59 8.32
C ASP A 277 24.11 -3.25 8.94
N GLY A 278 23.71 -3.26 10.22
CA GLY A 278 23.29 -2.09 10.99
C GLY A 278 21.84 -1.67 10.75
N ASN A 279 21.02 -2.48 10.09
CA ASN A 279 19.60 -2.19 9.92
C ASN A 279 18.83 -2.58 11.18
N ALA A 280 17.90 -1.72 11.58
CA ALA A 280 17.00 -1.96 12.70
C ALA A 280 15.87 -2.90 12.30
N HIS A 281 15.61 -3.93 13.12
CA HIS A 281 14.58 -4.94 12.98
C HIS A 281 13.80 -5.12 14.29
N THR A 282 12.61 -5.71 14.23
CA THR A 282 11.74 -5.99 15.39
C THR A 282 11.61 -7.50 15.62
N TRP A 283 11.50 -7.94 16.88
CA TRP A 283 11.37 -9.36 17.29
C TRP A 283 10.10 -10.10 16.80
N PHE A 284 9.19 -9.42 16.08
CA PHE A 284 8.00 -10.00 15.43
C PHE A 284 8.09 -9.83 13.89
N PRO A 285 7.79 -10.86 13.06
CA PRO A 285 8.02 -10.81 11.61
C PRO A 285 6.79 -10.31 10.81
N PRO A 286 6.91 -10.03 9.47
CA PRO A 286 8.01 -10.41 8.60
C PRO A 286 8.70 -9.29 7.79
N GLU A 287 10.00 -9.50 7.63
CA GLU A 287 10.76 -9.47 6.37
C GLU A 287 10.08 -8.80 5.18
N VAL A 288 10.62 -7.63 4.82
CA VAL A 288 10.63 -7.19 3.43
C VAL A 288 12.09 -7.27 2.98
N ASP A 289 12.48 -8.42 2.44
CA ASP A 289 13.71 -8.51 1.67
C ASP A 289 13.58 -7.59 0.45
N GLY A 290 14.51 -6.64 0.30
CA GLY A 290 14.61 -5.90 -0.96
C GLY A 290 15.22 -4.51 -0.88
N GLY A 291 16.51 -4.43 -0.60
CA GLY A 291 17.41 -3.49 -1.28
C GLY A 291 17.49 -2.06 -0.74
N GLY A 292 18.58 -1.78 -0.01
CA GLY A 292 19.25 -0.48 -0.09
C GLY A 292 18.55 0.72 0.57
N GLY A 293 17.57 0.54 1.45
CA GLY A 293 17.04 1.62 2.28
C GLY A 293 17.95 1.94 3.47
N VAL A 294 18.04 3.21 3.89
CA VAL A 294 18.42 3.52 5.28
C VAL A 294 17.36 2.86 6.18
N GLY A 295 17.76 2.14 7.23
CA GLY A 295 16.80 1.54 8.17
C GLY A 295 15.74 2.55 8.63
N GLY A 296 14.49 2.08 8.83
CA GLY A 296 13.37 2.90 9.31
C GLY A 296 12.45 3.48 8.23
N GLY A 297 12.12 2.71 7.18
CA GLY A 297 11.25 3.13 6.08
C GLY A 297 9.74 3.03 6.35
N TYR A 298 8.96 3.40 5.35
CA TYR A 298 7.50 3.19 5.32
C TYR A 298 7.19 1.70 5.23
N GLN A 299 6.29 1.21 6.08
CA GLN A 299 5.91 -0.20 6.12
C GLN A 299 4.38 -0.33 6.00
N PRO A 300 3.83 -0.39 4.78
CA PRO A 300 2.39 -0.46 4.59
C PRO A 300 1.81 -1.68 5.28
N VAL A 301 0.74 -1.49 6.04
CA VAL A 301 -0.03 -2.60 6.60
C VAL A 301 -0.86 -3.22 5.48
N ALA A 302 -0.64 -4.52 5.23
CA ALA A 302 -1.40 -5.31 4.27
C ALA A 302 -1.43 -4.76 2.83
N PRO A 303 -0.25 -4.57 2.20
CA PRO A 303 -0.15 -3.93 0.89
C PRO A 303 -0.91 -4.68 -0.21
N LYS A 304 -0.88 -6.02 -0.25
CA LYS A 304 -1.64 -6.79 -1.26
C LYS A 304 -3.14 -6.66 -1.04
N ALA A 305 -3.59 -6.73 0.21
CA ALA A 305 -5.00 -6.59 0.53
C ALA A 305 -5.52 -5.20 0.15
N LYS A 306 -4.81 -4.14 0.53
CA LYS A 306 -5.20 -2.75 0.24
C LYS A 306 -5.10 -2.39 -1.25
N ALA A 307 -4.34 -3.14 -2.04
CA ALA A 307 -4.26 -2.93 -3.49
C ALA A 307 -5.58 -3.29 -4.22
N ILE A 308 -6.39 -4.20 -3.66
CA ILE A 308 -7.65 -4.65 -4.29
C ILE A 308 -8.88 -4.43 -3.42
N PHE A 309 -8.71 -4.19 -2.12
CA PHE A 309 -9.79 -4.01 -1.17
C PHE A 309 -9.75 -2.65 -0.46
N ARG A 310 -10.92 -2.17 -0.03
CA ARG A 310 -11.09 -0.98 0.82
C ARG A 310 -12.06 -1.24 1.96
N ASN A 311 -11.73 -0.70 3.12
CA ASN A 311 -12.62 -0.56 4.27
C ASN A 311 -12.04 0.48 5.22
N SER A 312 -12.74 1.61 5.39
CA SER A 312 -12.27 2.73 6.22
C SER A 312 -12.28 2.45 7.72
N ASN A 313 -13.00 1.41 8.16
CA ASN A 313 -13.22 1.09 9.56
C ASN A 313 -12.48 -0.19 9.98
N MET A 314 -11.67 -0.77 9.10
CA MET A 314 -11.01 -2.05 9.37
C MET A 314 -9.71 -1.88 10.13
N THR A 315 -9.51 -2.70 11.17
CA THR A 315 -8.30 -2.67 12.01
C THR A 315 -7.08 -3.25 11.29
N ASP A 316 -5.87 -2.86 11.71
CA ASP A 316 -4.62 -3.39 11.18
C ASP A 316 -4.50 -4.92 11.31
N ASN A 317 -4.99 -5.50 12.41
CA ASN A 317 -4.99 -6.94 12.60
C ASN A 317 -5.91 -7.64 11.60
N SER A 318 -7.10 -7.09 11.36
CA SER A 318 -8.03 -7.57 10.35
C SER A 318 -7.45 -7.48 8.93
N TRP A 319 -6.76 -6.37 8.62
CA TRP A 319 -6.01 -6.21 7.37
C TRP A 319 -4.90 -7.26 7.22
N LYS A 320 -4.09 -7.49 8.27
CA LYS A 320 -3.05 -8.53 8.29
C LYS A 320 -3.61 -9.93 8.10
N THR A 321 -4.80 -10.22 8.62
CA THR A 321 -5.48 -11.51 8.36
C THR A 321 -5.76 -11.69 6.88
N ILE A 322 -6.32 -10.68 6.19
CA ILE A 322 -6.59 -10.74 4.75
C ILE A 322 -5.27 -10.85 3.97
N GLU A 323 -4.25 -10.08 4.35
CA GLU A 323 -2.91 -10.15 3.75
C GLU A 323 -2.33 -11.56 3.83
N ASN A 324 -2.44 -12.21 4.98
CA ASN A 324 -1.95 -13.57 5.19
C ASN A 324 -2.70 -14.60 4.32
N LEU A 325 -4.02 -14.44 4.17
CA LEU A 325 -4.82 -15.28 3.28
C LEU A 325 -4.42 -15.09 1.82
N LEU A 326 -4.22 -13.84 1.38
CA LEU A 326 -3.74 -13.51 0.04
C LEU A 326 -2.33 -14.03 -0.19
N ASN A 327 -1.40 -13.83 0.75
CA ASN A 327 -0.03 -14.34 0.66
C ASN A 327 0.01 -15.85 0.49
N LYS A 328 -0.82 -16.59 1.24
CA LYS A 328 -0.97 -18.03 1.08
C LYS A 328 -1.53 -18.38 -0.30
N MET A 329 -2.58 -17.69 -0.74
CA MET A 329 -3.21 -17.93 -2.04
C MET A 329 -2.25 -17.68 -3.21
N THR A 330 -1.52 -16.55 -3.19
CA THR A 330 -0.57 -16.15 -4.24
C THR A 330 0.70 -17.00 -4.29
N LYS A 331 0.93 -17.92 -3.34
CA LYS A 331 1.99 -18.95 -3.47
C LYS A 331 1.65 -20.02 -4.51
N THR A 332 0.39 -20.09 -4.93
CA THR A 332 -0.10 -21.05 -5.93
C THR A 332 -0.27 -20.35 -7.28
N LYS A 333 0.01 -21.06 -8.39
CA LYS A 333 -0.12 -20.50 -9.74
C LYS A 333 -1.52 -19.96 -10.04
N ILE A 334 -2.57 -20.69 -9.62
CA ILE A 334 -3.97 -20.28 -9.83
C ILE A 334 -4.35 -19.07 -8.98
N GLY A 335 -3.88 -19.02 -7.73
CA GLY A 335 -4.15 -17.90 -6.82
C GLY A 335 -3.45 -16.61 -7.23
N GLU A 336 -2.20 -16.71 -7.69
CA GLU A 336 -1.45 -15.59 -8.26
C GLU A 336 -2.12 -15.06 -9.53
N ALA A 337 -2.49 -15.95 -10.46
CA ALA A 337 -3.20 -15.59 -11.69
C ALA A 337 -4.55 -14.89 -11.40
N LEU A 338 -5.34 -15.41 -10.46
CA LEU A 338 -6.60 -14.78 -10.05
C LEU A 338 -6.39 -13.39 -9.45
N TYR A 339 -5.40 -13.23 -8.58
CA TYR A 339 -5.09 -11.95 -7.93
C TYR A 339 -4.74 -10.87 -8.98
N HIS A 340 -3.84 -11.19 -9.91
CA HIS A 340 -3.45 -10.25 -10.97
C HIS A 340 -4.60 -9.94 -11.93
N LYS A 341 -5.38 -10.95 -12.34
CA LYS A 341 -6.52 -10.72 -13.22
C LYS A 341 -7.57 -9.80 -12.59
N LEU A 342 -7.79 -9.96 -11.28
CA LEU A 342 -8.68 -9.08 -10.54
C LEU A 342 -8.11 -7.66 -10.42
N GLN A 343 -6.82 -7.51 -10.15
CA GLN A 343 -6.15 -6.19 -10.16
C GLN A 343 -6.32 -5.48 -11.51
N GLU A 344 -6.11 -6.18 -12.61
CA GLU A 344 -6.30 -5.66 -13.97
C GLU A 344 -7.74 -5.23 -14.22
N ALA A 345 -8.70 -6.07 -13.83
CA ALA A 345 -10.13 -5.78 -13.98
C ALA A 345 -10.55 -4.52 -13.19
N LEU A 346 -9.96 -4.32 -12.01
CA LEU A 346 -10.25 -3.17 -11.14
C LEU A 346 -9.66 -1.85 -11.66
N LYS A 347 -8.61 -1.88 -12.50
CA LYS A 347 -7.97 -0.68 -13.07
C LYS A 347 -7.61 0.39 -12.01
N GLY A 348 -7.08 -0.06 -10.88
CA GLY A 348 -6.71 0.79 -9.75
C GLY A 348 -7.86 1.19 -8.81
N LYS A 349 -9.08 0.68 -9.03
CA LYS A 349 -10.19 0.75 -8.06
C LYS A 349 -10.06 -0.36 -7.01
N THR A 350 -10.86 -0.27 -5.96
CA THR A 350 -10.88 -1.27 -4.87
C THR A 350 -12.31 -1.72 -4.54
N LEU A 351 -12.42 -3.00 -4.16
CA LEU A 351 -13.65 -3.65 -3.73
C LEU A 351 -13.88 -3.41 -2.24
N ILE A 352 -15.14 -3.29 -1.80
CA ILE A 352 -15.41 -3.24 -0.36
C ILE A 352 -15.12 -4.62 0.23
N ILE A 353 -14.45 -4.69 1.38
CA ILE A 353 -14.27 -5.94 2.14
C ILE A 353 -14.76 -5.75 3.58
N GLN A 354 -15.55 -6.69 4.10
CA GLN A 354 -16.11 -6.58 5.45
C GLN A 354 -16.07 -7.92 6.17
N PHE A 355 -15.76 -7.89 7.47
CA PHE A 355 -15.97 -9.04 8.33
C PHE A 355 -17.41 -9.06 8.85
N ILE A 356 -18.05 -10.22 8.80
CA ILE A 356 -19.41 -10.47 9.30
C ILE A 356 -19.40 -11.47 10.45
N SER A 357 -20.47 -11.49 11.23
CA SER A 357 -20.64 -12.40 12.37
C SER A 357 -20.67 -13.87 11.95
N ASP A 358 -20.29 -14.76 12.87
CA ASP A 358 -20.10 -16.20 12.62
C ASP A 358 -21.36 -16.95 12.16
N ASN A 359 -22.54 -16.35 12.35
CA ASN A 359 -23.83 -16.89 11.91
C ASN A 359 -24.20 -16.57 10.44
N MET A 360 -23.37 -15.82 9.72
CA MET A 360 -23.60 -15.49 8.31
C MET A 360 -22.53 -16.13 7.41
N ASN A 361 -22.91 -16.58 6.21
CA ASN A 361 -21.96 -17.15 5.25
C ASN A 361 -21.15 -16.04 4.55
N SER A 362 -19.88 -16.33 4.24
CA SER A 362 -19.09 -15.44 3.39
C SER A 362 -19.71 -15.39 2.00
N ASN A 363 -19.76 -14.21 1.39
CA ASN A 363 -20.38 -14.01 0.09
C ASN A 363 -19.86 -12.74 -0.58
N PHE A 364 -19.77 -12.76 -1.90
CA PHE A 364 -19.72 -11.56 -2.72
C PHE A 364 -21.12 -10.91 -2.75
N ASP A 365 -21.18 -9.63 -2.41
CA ASP A 365 -22.36 -8.77 -2.50
C ASP A 365 -22.20 -7.81 -3.67
N PRO A 366 -22.88 -8.07 -4.79
CA PRO A 366 -22.73 -7.28 -6.00
C PRO A 366 -23.39 -5.91 -5.91
N GLY A 367 -24.42 -5.76 -5.07
CA GLY A 367 -25.09 -4.47 -4.82
C GLY A 367 -24.16 -3.49 -4.10
N LEU A 368 -23.25 -4.01 -3.28
CA LEU A 368 -22.19 -3.25 -2.62
C LEU A 368 -20.86 -3.27 -3.39
N GLY A 369 -20.72 -4.11 -4.42
CA GLY A 369 -19.47 -4.34 -5.14
C GLY A 369 -18.34 -4.79 -4.20
N GLY A 370 -18.64 -5.72 -3.28
CA GLY A 370 -17.73 -6.08 -2.20
C GLY A 370 -17.88 -7.51 -1.68
N ILE A 371 -16.89 -7.95 -0.90
CA ILE A 371 -16.84 -9.28 -0.30
C ILE A 371 -17.14 -9.17 1.20
N LYS A 372 -18.07 -9.99 1.69
CA LYS A 372 -18.34 -10.18 3.11
C LYS A 372 -17.72 -11.52 3.54
N MET A 373 -16.95 -11.51 4.62
CA MET A 373 -16.16 -12.66 5.08
C MET A 373 -16.42 -12.96 6.54
N ARG A 374 -16.51 -14.23 6.90
CA ARG A 374 -16.42 -14.65 8.30
C ARG A 374 -15.00 -14.48 8.83
N MET A 375 -14.86 -14.30 10.13
CA MET A 375 -13.54 -14.13 10.75
C MET A 375 -12.68 -15.41 10.76
N ASP A 376 -13.30 -16.60 10.69
CA ASP A 376 -12.62 -17.91 10.70
C ASP A 376 -12.33 -18.49 9.31
N ILE A 377 -12.38 -17.64 8.29
CA ILE A 377 -12.33 -18.06 6.89
C ILE A 377 -10.95 -18.56 6.46
N THR A 378 -10.97 -19.52 5.53
CA THR A 378 -9.76 -20.06 4.90
C THR A 378 -9.44 -19.32 3.59
N SER A 379 -8.20 -19.40 3.12
CA SER A 379 -7.81 -18.78 1.84
C SER A 379 -8.57 -19.37 0.64
N SER A 380 -9.09 -20.60 0.76
CA SER A 380 -9.97 -21.22 -0.24
C SER A 380 -11.31 -20.51 -0.37
N ALA A 381 -11.90 -20.07 0.74
CA ALA A 381 -13.18 -19.37 0.71
C ALA A 381 -13.00 -17.90 0.29
N LEU A 382 -11.91 -17.23 0.68
CA LEU A 382 -11.56 -15.92 0.09
C LEU A 382 -11.40 -16.02 -1.44
N LEU A 383 -10.68 -17.05 -1.92
CA LEU A 383 -10.49 -17.28 -3.35
C LEU A 383 -11.82 -17.49 -4.08
N HIS A 384 -12.77 -18.24 -3.49
CA HIS A 384 -14.10 -18.44 -4.05
C HIS A 384 -14.81 -17.10 -4.29
N GLU A 385 -14.85 -16.22 -3.28
CA GLU A 385 -15.50 -14.91 -3.40
C GLU A 385 -14.77 -13.97 -4.38
N MET A 386 -13.44 -14.07 -4.46
CA MET A 386 -12.66 -13.32 -5.45
C MET A 386 -12.96 -13.74 -6.89
N VAL A 387 -13.31 -15.02 -7.13
CA VAL A 387 -13.77 -15.46 -8.46
C VAL A 387 -15.10 -14.80 -8.80
N HIS A 388 -16.05 -14.75 -7.87
CA HIS A 388 -17.33 -14.05 -8.09
C HIS A 388 -17.13 -12.55 -8.33
N ALA A 389 -16.20 -11.94 -7.59
CA ALA A 389 -15.81 -10.56 -7.86
C ALA A 389 -15.29 -10.41 -9.29
N LEU A 390 -14.36 -11.25 -9.75
CA LEU A 390 -13.85 -11.21 -11.13
C LEU A 390 -14.98 -11.39 -12.16
N GLN A 391 -15.84 -12.39 -11.98
CA GLN A 391 -17.00 -12.68 -12.85
C GLN A 391 -17.96 -11.49 -12.99
N SER A 392 -18.02 -10.60 -11.99
CA SER A 392 -18.83 -9.38 -12.06
C SER A 392 -18.26 -8.30 -13.01
N TYR A 393 -16.96 -8.34 -13.30
CA TYR A 393 -16.31 -7.42 -14.23
C TYR A 393 -16.15 -7.98 -15.64
N THR A 394 -16.00 -9.31 -15.77
CA THR A 394 -15.66 -9.96 -17.04
C THR A 394 -16.88 -10.42 -17.83
N GLU A 395 -18.01 -10.69 -17.19
CA GLU A 395 -19.18 -11.26 -17.86
C GLU A 395 -20.20 -10.18 -18.28
N GLN A 396 -20.49 -10.11 -19.59
CA GLN A 396 -21.31 -9.05 -20.21
C GLN A 396 -22.78 -9.41 -20.45
N GLU A 397 -23.18 -10.70 -20.38
CA GLU A 397 -24.60 -11.08 -20.40
C GLU A 397 -25.28 -10.56 -19.12
N THR A 398 -26.57 -10.18 -19.19
CA THR A 398 -27.37 -9.64 -18.06
C THR A 398 -26.95 -10.29 -16.75
N TRP A 399 -26.13 -9.55 -16.01
CA TRP A 399 -25.38 -10.09 -14.90
C TRP A 399 -26.39 -10.51 -13.82
N ASN A 400 -26.34 -11.78 -13.43
CA ASN A 400 -27.10 -12.32 -12.32
C ASN A 400 -26.14 -13.15 -11.47
N ALA A 401 -25.83 -12.64 -10.28
CA ALA A 401 -24.87 -13.21 -9.34
C ALA A 401 -25.11 -14.69 -9.06
N THR A 402 -26.38 -15.09 -9.06
CA THR A 402 -26.81 -16.39 -8.55
C THR A 402 -26.92 -17.44 -9.65
N GLN A 403 -26.51 -17.18 -10.88
CA GLN A 403 -26.56 -18.21 -11.93
C GLN A 403 -25.71 -19.43 -11.57
N LEU A 404 -26.31 -20.63 -11.64
CA LEU A 404 -25.63 -21.87 -11.24
C LEU A 404 -24.34 -22.13 -12.05
N ASN A 405 -24.29 -21.69 -13.31
CA ASN A 405 -23.11 -21.80 -14.16
C ASN A 405 -21.89 -21.08 -13.57
N ARG A 406 -22.10 -19.99 -12.83
CA ARG A 406 -21.03 -19.19 -12.21
C ARG A 406 -20.46 -19.89 -10.99
N GLU A 407 -21.34 -20.48 -10.18
CA GLU A 407 -20.97 -21.33 -9.05
C GLU A 407 -20.18 -22.55 -9.51
N PHE A 408 -20.56 -23.16 -10.63
CA PHE A 408 -19.79 -24.28 -11.21
C PHE A 408 -18.34 -23.90 -11.47
N GLU A 409 -18.13 -22.75 -12.10
CA GLU A 409 -16.79 -22.26 -12.39
C GLU A 409 -16.04 -21.87 -11.12
N ALA A 410 -16.69 -21.14 -10.20
CA ALA A 410 -16.08 -20.74 -8.93
C ALA A 410 -15.63 -21.94 -8.09
N HIS A 411 -16.49 -22.97 -7.97
CA HIS A 411 -16.13 -24.23 -7.29
C HIS A 411 -15.04 -24.98 -8.03
N LEU A 412 -15.04 -25.01 -9.38
CA LEU A 412 -13.96 -25.66 -10.14
C LEU A 412 -12.61 -24.98 -9.88
N ILE A 413 -12.55 -23.65 -9.96
CA ILE A 413 -11.33 -22.87 -9.67
C ILE A 413 -10.89 -23.11 -8.21
N GLN A 414 -11.84 -23.12 -7.27
CA GLN A 414 -11.58 -23.40 -5.86
C GLN A 414 -11.01 -24.81 -5.66
N GLN A 415 -11.51 -25.82 -6.36
CA GLN A 415 -10.99 -27.19 -6.28
C GLN A 415 -9.60 -27.31 -6.92
N ILE A 416 -9.32 -26.59 -8.01
CA ILE A 416 -7.97 -26.51 -8.61
C ILE A 416 -7.00 -25.89 -7.59
N TYR A 417 -7.41 -24.81 -6.92
CA TYR A 417 -6.63 -24.20 -5.85
C TYR A 417 -6.38 -25.17 -4.69
N ILE A 418 -7.42 -25.85 -4.17
CA ILE A 418 -7.26 -26.86 -3.12
C ILE A 418 -6.26 -27.93 -3.56
N ASN A 419 -6.33 -28.40 -4.80
CA ASN A 419 -5.41 -29.42 -5.33
C ASN A 419 -3.94 -28.94 -5.41
N SER A 420 -3.69 -27.64 -5.37
CA SER A 420 -2.35 -27.05 -5.35
C SER A 420 -1.78 -26.83 -3.94
N LEU A 421 -2.57 -27.05 -2.89
CA LEU A 421 -2.13 -26.92 -1.50
C LEU A 421 -1.27 -28.11 -1.04
N GLU A 422 -0.62 -27.94 0.11
CA GLU A 422 0.17 -28.99 0.76
C GLU A 422 -0.67 -30.25 1.05
N ALA A 423 -0.02 -31.41 1.12
CA ALA A 423 -0.71 -32.70 1.24
C ALA A 423 -1.61 -32.81 2.49
N SER A 424 -1.19 -32.22 3.61
CA SER A 424 -1.97 -32.15 4.85
C SER A 424 -3.28 -31.39 4.66
N GLU A 425 -3.23 -30.22 4.02
CA GLU A 425 -4.40 -29.40 3.75
C GLU A 425 -5.34 -30.02 2.72
N ARG A 426 -4.78 -30.64 1.67
CA ARG A 426 -5.57 -31.39 0.69
C ARG A 426 -6.37 -32.51 1.34
N THR A 427 -5.72 -33.25 2.24
CA THR A 427 -6.37 -34.33 3.01
C THR A 427 -7.47 -33.76 3.90
N TRP A 428 -7.20 -32.66 4.62
CA TRP A 428 -8.20 -32.00 5.46
C TRP A 428 -9.43 -31.54 4.65
N TRP A 429 -9.22 -30.92 3.49
CA TRP A 429 -10.30 -30.49 2.60
C TRP A 429 -11.11 -31.66 2.05
N TYR A 430 -10.45 -32.74 1.66
CA TYR A 430 -11.12 -33.95 1.21
C TYR A 430 -12.01 -34.53 2.31
N GLU A 431 -11.48 -34.71 3.52
CA GLU A 431 -12.24 -35.25 4.65
C GLU A 431 -13.43 -34.37 5.03
N LYS A 432 -13.25 -33.03 4.99
CA LYS A 432 -14.32 -32.07 5.26
C LYS A 432 -15.43 -32.07 4.21
N SER A 433 -15.13 -32.43 2.96
CA SER A 433 -16.03 -32.29 1.81
C SER A 433 -16.44 -33.60 1.12
N LYS A 434 -15.99 -34.76 1.60
CA LYS A 434 -16.24 -36.07 0.97
C LYS A 434 -17.73 -36.44 0.86
N ASN A 435 -18.54 -35.97 1.81
CA ASN A 435 -19.98 -36.25 1.86
C ASN A 435 -20.84 -35.13 1.23
N ASP A 436 -20.22 -34.05 0.76
CA ASP A 436 -20.91 -32.95 0.09
C ASP A 436 -21.00 -33.24 -1.43
N SER A 437 -22.22 -33.37 -1.94
CA SER A 437 -22.51 -33.77 -3.33
C SER A 437 -21.97 -32.76 -4.35
N ARG A 438 -22.07 -31.45 -4.07
CA ARG A 438 -21.46 -30.39 -4.89
C ARG A 438 -19.96 -30.62 -5.02
N TRP A 439 -19.27 -30.86 -3.91
CA TRP A 439 -17.83 -31.09 -3.93
C TRP A 439 -17.49 -32.36 -4.73
N ASN A 440 -18.28 -33.43 -4.61
CA ASN A 440 -18.10 -34.65 -5.42
C ASN A 440 -18.28 -34.39 -6.92
N ALA A 441 -19.27 -33.57 -7.29
CA ALA A 441 -19.48 -33.09 -8.65
C ALA A 441 -18.32 -32.24 -9.17
N THR A 442 -17.78 -31.33 -8.34
CA THR A 442 -16.62 -30.51 -8.71
C THR A 442 -15.36 -31.36 -8.93
N ARG A 443 -15.11 -32.38 -8.10
CA ARG A 443 -14.01 -33.33 -8.35
C ARG A 443 -14.20 -34.15 -9.62
N LEU A 444 -15.44 -34.43 -10.00
CA LEU A 444 -15.74 -35.07 -11.29
C LEU A 444 -15.38 -34.13 -12.44
N LEU A 445 -15.69 -32.83 -12.37
CA LEU A 445 -15.32 -31.84 -13.39
C LEU A 445 -13.80 -31.77 -13.63
N VAL A 446 -12.99 -31.84 -12.56
CA VAL A 446 -11.52 -31.87 -12.66
C VAL A 446 -10.99 -33.06 -13.49
N ARG A 447 -11.77 -34.13 -13.69
CA ARG A 447 -11.40 -35.24 -14.59
C ARG A 447 -11.61 -34.93 -16.08
N TYR A 448 -12.37 -33.88 -16.38
CA TYR A 448 -12.72 -33.47 -17.74
C TYR A 448 -11.99 -32.20 -18.15
N ILE A 449 -11.74 -31.30 -17.21
CA ILE A 449 -11.13 -29.99 -17.41
C ILE A 449 -9.80 -29.94 -16.64
N ASP A 450 -8.76 -29.44 -17.29
CA ASP A 450 -7.45 -29.24 -16.68
C ASP A 450 -7.36 -27.93 -15.87
N GLU A 451 -6.23 -27.72 -15.22
CA GLU A 451 -5.95 -26.54 -14.40
C GLU A 451 -5.94 -25.21 -15.18
N PHE A 452 -5.91 -25.25 -16.52
CA PHE A 452 -5.93 -24.08 -17.40
C PHE A 452 -7.32 -23.84 -18.03
N GLY A 453 -8.33 -24.64 -17.67
CA GLY A 453 -9.67 -24.54 -18.21
C GLY A 453 -9.85 -25.20 -19.58
N ASN A 454 -8.90 -26.03 -20.03
CA ASN A 454 -9.00 -26.79 -21.27
C ASN A 454 -9.49 -28.22 -21.03
N LEU A 455 -10.00 -28.89 -22.08
CA LEU A 455 -10.35 -30.30 -21.97
C LEU A 455 -9.09 -31.16 -21.79
N ARG A 456 -9.15 -32.11 -20.86
CA ARG A 456 -8.07 -33.08 -20.68
C ARG A 456 -7.88 -33.97 -21.91
N PRO A 457 -6.66 -34.52 -22.13
CA PRO A 457 -6.40 -35.44 -23.24
C PRO A 457 -7.42 -36.59 -23.32
N GLY A 458 -8.01 -36.80 -24.51
CA GLY A 458 -9.01 -37.85 -24.75
C GLY A 458 -10.45 -37.51 -24.33
N ILE A 459 -10.69 -36.32 -23.78
CA ILE A 459 -12.02 -35.79 -23.46
C ILE A 459 -12.51 -34.92 -24.62
N THR A 460 -13.76 -35.14 -25.04
CA THR A 460 -14.42 -34.33 -26.07
C THR A 460 -15.46 -33.41 -25.43
N ALA A 461 -15.80 -32.32 -26.11
CA ALA A 461 -16.87 -31.41 -25.65
C ALA A 461 -18.20 -32.16 -25.42
N GLY A 462 -18.51 -33.16 -26.26
CA GLY A 462 -19.69 -34.01 -26.08
C GLY A 462 -19.63 -34.89 -24.81
N LYS A 463 -18.45 -35.38 -24.40
CA LYS A 463 -18.29 -36.12 -23.14
C LYS A 463 -18.51 -35.19 -21.93
N LEU A 464 -17.97 -33.97 -21.96
CA LEU A 464 -18.23 -32.96 -20.94
C LEU A 464 -19.72 -32.60 -20.88
N GLN A 465 -20.36 -32.34 -22.01
CA GLN A 465 -21.77 -31.97 -22.05
C GLN A 465 -22.70 -33.04 -21.47
N LYS A 466 -22.36 -34.33 -21.63
CA LYS A 466 -23.13 -35.45 -21.09
C LYS A 466 -23.13 -35.53 -19.56
N ILE A 467 -22.10 -35.00 -18.87
CA ILE A 467 -22.05 -35.04 -17.40
C ILE A 467 -22.70 -33.81 -16.75
N ILE A 468 -22.90 -32.72 -17.48
CA ILE A 468 -23.47 -31.47 -16.94
C ILE A 468 -24.82 -31.70 -16.22
N PRO A 469 -25.79 -32.47 -16.76
CA PRO A 469 -27.06 -32.69 -16.06
C PRO A 469 -26.90 -33.36 -14.69
N LYS A 470 -25.94 -34.28 -14.57
CA LYS A 470 -25.63 -34.92 -13.29
C LYS A 470 -25.04 -33.91 -12.30
N ILE A 471 -24.08 -33.10 -12.75
CA ILE A 471 -23.45 -32.07 -11.90
C ILE A 471 -24.50 -31.06 -11.42
N ILE A 472 -25.46 -30.68 -12.26
CA ILE A 472 -26.58 -29.82 -11.86
C ILE A 472 -27.37 -30.47 -10.74
N SER A 473 -27.74 -31.74 -10.88
CA SER A 473 -28.44 -32.49 -9.83
C SER A 473 -27.66 -32.50 -8.51
N ASP A 474 -26.36 -32.82 -8.57
CA ASP A 474 -25.50 -32.92 -7.38
C ASP A 474 -25.39 -31.57 -6.64
N PHE A 475 -25.38 -30.43 -7.34
CA PHE A 475 -25.42 -29.10 -6.71
C PHE A 475 -26.80 -28.79 -6.12
N ARG A 476 -27.88 -29.20 -6.78
CA ARG A 476 -29.25 -28.93 -6.32
C ARG A 476 -29.55 -29.64 -5.00
N ASP A 477 -28.94 -30.80 -4.76
CA ASP A 477 -29.06 -31.57 -3.51
C ASP A 477 -28.55 -30.81 -2.26
N VAL A 478 -27.72 -29.77 -2.43
CA VAL A 478 -27.15 -28.99 -1.33
C VAL A 478 -27.62 -27.53 -1.30
N GLY A 479 -28.80 -27.25 -1.89
CA GLY A 479 -29.50 -25.97 -1.71
C GLY A 479 -29.29 -24.95 -2.82
N TYR A 480 -28.61 -25.31 -3.92
CA TYR A 480 -28.64 -24.50 -5.14
C TYR A 480 -29.94 -24.81 -5.88
N ASP A 481 -31.08 -24.20 -5.54
CA ASP A 481 -32.36 -24.50 -6.21
C ASP A 481 -32.55 -23.73 -7.53
N ASN A 482 -33.59 -24.06 -8.30
CA ASN A 482 -33.84 -23.45 -9.61
C ASN A 482 -34.35 -22.01 -9.55
N ILE A 483 -34.91 -21.58 -8.42
CA ILE A 483 -35.46 -20.23 -8.22
C ILE A 483 -34.31 -19.28 -7.93
N ASP A 484 -33.52 -19.60 -6.93
CA ASP A 484 -32.41 -18.76 -6.49
C ASP A 484 -31.21 -18.91 -7.41
N TYR A 485 -30.96 -20.12 -7.95
CA TYR A 485 -29.82 -20.40 -8.82
C TYR A 485 -30.21 -20.94 -10.19
N PRO A 486 -30.79 -20.13 -11.10
CA PRO A 486 -31.21 -20.61 -12.41
C PRO A 486 -30.02 -21.05 -13.28
N TRP A 487 -30.23 -22.10 -14.09
CA TRP A 487 -29.25 -22.57 -15.06
C TRP A 487 -29.41 -21.85 -16.40
N LEU A 488 -28.30 -21.34 -16.96
CA LEU A 488 -28.27 -20.63 -18.22
C LEU A 488 -27.98 -21.59 -19.39
N ASN A 489 -29.02 -21.94 -20.13
CA ASN A 489 -28.94 -22.90 -21.24
C ASN A 489 -28.14 -22.42 -22.47
N SER A 490 -27.85 -21.12 -22.58
CA SER A 490 -27.04 -20.57 -23.67
C SER A 490 -25.57 -21.00 -23.57
N ARG A 491 -25.06 -21.26 -22.35
CA ARG A 491 -23.68 -21.71 -22.13
C ARG A 491 -23.56 -23.23 -22.24
N LYS A 492 -22.69 -23.71 -23.13
CA LYS A 492 -22.51 -25.14 -23.40
C LYS A 492 -21.05 -25.54 -23.23
N GLY A 493 -20.83 -26.76 -22.70
CA GLY A 493 -19.49 -27.33 -22.52
C GLY A 493 -18.52 -26.37 -21.83
N LEU A 494 -17.44 -26.01 -22.54
CA LEU A 494 -16.37 -25.14 -22.04
C LEU A 494 -16.77 -23.67 -21.85
N ASP A 495 -17.87 -23.22 -22.44
CA ASP A 495 -18.31 -21.82 -22.30
C ASP A 495 -18.70 -21.47 -20.86
N ASN A 496 -18.93 -22.49 -20.03
CA ASN A 496 -19.14 -22.34 -18.58
C ASN A 496 -17.86 -21.99 -17.81
N PHE A 497 -16.68 -22.08 -18.42
CA PHE A 497 -15.38 -22.00 -17.74
C PHE A 497 -14.44 -20.96 -18.40
N ASN A 498 -15.02 -19.89 -18.96
CA ASN A 498 -14.29 -18.86 -19.68
C ASN A 498 -13.37 -18.03 -18.78
N ASN A 499 -13.79 -17.71 -17.56
CA ASN A 499 -12.97 -16.92 -16.64
C ASN A 499 -11.75 -17.72 -16.21
N LEU A 500 -11.88 -19.02 -15.93
CA LEU A 500 -10.73 -19.90 -15.64
C LEU A 500 -9.68 -19.85 -16.77
N ARG A 501 -10.11 -19.96 -18.03
CA ARG A 501 -9.18 -19.85 -19.18
C ARG A 501 -8.52 -18.47 -19.27
N SER A 502 -9.27 -17.42 -18.95
CA SER A 502 -8.76 -16.05 -19.02
C SER A 502 -7.73 -15.70 -17.94
N LEU A 503 -7.63 -16.49 -16.86
CA LEU A 503 -6.64 -16.25 -15.80
C LEU A 503 -5.19 -16.34 -16.31
N TYR A 504 -4.97 -17.10 -17.37
CA TYR A 504 -3.64 -17.38 -17.94
C TYR A 504 -3.39 -16.67 -19.28
N GLN A 505 -4.27 -15.74 -19.65
CA GLN A 505 -4.17 -14.88 -20.84
C GLN A 505 -3.92 -13.45 -20.41
#